data_AF-A0A2G4YUV8-F1
#
_entry.id   AF-A0A2G4YUV8-F1
#
_cell.length_a   1.000
_cell.length_b   1.000
_cell.length_c   1.000
_cell.angle_alpha   90.00
_cell.angle_beta   90.00
_cell.angle_gamma   90.00
#
_symmetry.space_group_name_H-M   'P 1'
#
loop_
_entity.id
_entity.type
_entity.pdbx_description
1 polymer ?
#
loop_
_entity_poly.entity_id
_entity_poly.type
_entity_poly.pdbx_seq_one_letter_code
_entity_poly.pdbx_strand_id
1 'polypeptide(L)'
;MRNRANNRIITVICGCLLMAACGGERRVEGEMAFDPGSLMTMAESFLKAGDYSNAMRLYQRAATESPTHVPSRLGLAKTYQALGATDAALNFYDQVLRLDPANLEAKLGTGQMLITKNRPRDAIPFLSELSKSDPENYRIFNMLGLAHDLLGEQEDAQMNYGRGLELVPDNISLLNNLALSFAFEEQYAPAIKLLSKAINLDYTVTKAQQNLVLVYVLSGEEEAGRQIGAGLMTEEEMVNNIRHYNWVKTLPAAERAQAIYLGIKNFPLKSDQSTGRERATSHTTAPQETSTDPKKAQLQALLAKEAELTDHDGTPRTDAPLRQGPPQNIRDTQEGEMKASQAADGQPVEAAAPPTPVTDYAPVRYRHRVQLGAYPSVAVAEAGWDKLKGRSGGLLEPYTSLVKLVTLADGRTLFRLFVGGIEDKSLAETTCTALQEENVDCLVLRTVAE
;
A
#
# COMPACT_ATOMS: atom_id res chain seq x y z
N MET A 1 -12.89 -12.35 105.55
CA MET A 1 -14.37 -12.28 105.59
C MET A 1 -14.88 -11.58 104.32
N ARG A 2 -16.05 -12.00 103.82
CA ARG A 2 -17.01 -11.36 102.87
C ARG A 2 -16.59 -10.05 102.15
N ASN A 3 -16.61 -9.92 100.82
CA ASN A 3 -17.69 -10.13 99.79
C ASN A 3 -18.40 -8.81 99.38
N ARG A 4 -18.20 -8.39 98.11
CA ARG A 4 -19.15 -7.88 97.08
C ARG A 4 -18.44 -6.85 96.16
N ALA A 5 -18.75 -6.69 94.86
CA ALA A 5 -19.44 -7.53 93.86
C ALA A 5 -19.14 -6.98 92.44
N ASN A 6 -19.32 -7.84 91.42
CA ASN A 6 -19.50 -7.60 89.97
C ASN A 6 -19.47 -6.15 89.41
N ASN A 7 -18.74 -5.94 88.31
CA ASN A 7 -19.39 -6.07 86.98
C ASN A 7 -18.41 -6.50 85.86
N ARG A 8 -18.94 -7.06 84.76
CA ARG A 8 -18.20 -7.69 83.66
C ARG A 8 -18.09 -6.79 82.42
N ILE A 9 -16.90 -6.72 81.82
CA ILE A 9 -16.75 -6.61 80.35
C ILE A 9 -15.62 -7.57 79.95
N ILE A 10 -15.91 -8.52 79.06
CA ILE A 10 -14.93 -9.46 78.49
C ILE A 10 -14.67 -9.01 77.06
N THR A 11 -13.49 -8.45 76.80
CA THR A 11 -13.05 -8.13 75.44
C THR A 11 -12.21 -9.29 74.91
N VAL A 12 -12.76 -10.04 73.95
CA VAL A 12 -12.05 -11.14 73.30
C VAL A 12 -11.04 -10.56 72.30
N ILE A 13 -9.75 -10.69 72.59
CA ILE A 13 -8.68 -10.40 71.63
C ILE A 13 -8.48 -11.65 70.76
N CYS A 14 -9.11 -11.68 69.59
CA CYS A 14 -8.84 -12.69 68.58
C CYS A 14 -7.70 -12.17 67.68
N GLY A 15 -6.59 -12.91 67.63
CA GLY A 15 -5.44 -12.53 66.81
C GLY A 15 -5.67 -12.82 65.33
N CYS A 16 -5.58 -11.80 64.47
CA CYS A 16 -5.47 -11.99 63.02
C CYS A 16 -4.00 -11.96 62.63
N LEU A 17 -3.46 -13.09 62.15
CA LEU A 17 -2.25 -13.07 61.32
C LEU A 17 -2.58 -12.31 60.02
N LEU A 18 -1.91 -11.18 59.80
CA LEU A 18 -1.90 -10.51 58.51
C LEU A 18 -1.00 -11.29 57.56
N MET A 19 -1.59 -12.27 56.86
CA MET A 19 -0.98 -12.84 55.66
C MET A 19 -0.88 -11.73 54.61
N ALA A 20 0.35 -11.36 54.24
CA ALA A 20 0.60 -10.48 53.13
C ALA A 20 0.27 -11.21 51.81
N ALA A 21 -1.00 -11.17 51.41
CA ALA A 21 -1.44 -11.65 50.12
C ALA A 21 -1.00 -10.65 49.04
N CYS A 22 -0.11 -11.07 48.15
CA CYS A 22 0.26 -10.31 46.96
C CYS A 22 -1.00 -9.94 46.15
N GLY A 23 -1.03 -8.75 45.59
CA GLY A 23 -2.14 -8.23 44.79
C GLY A 23 -2.29 -8.94 43.44
N GLY A 24 -2.84 -10.16 43.45
CA GLY A 24 -3.48 -10.74 42.28
C GLY A 24 -4.88 -10.16 42.15
N GLU A 25 -5.20 -9.56 41.01
CA GLU A 25 -6.54 -9.08 40.72
C GLU A 25 -7.56 -10.21 40.88
N ARG A 26 -8.60 -9.99 41.69
CA ARG A 26 -9.74 -10.90 41.75
C ARG A 26 -10.50 -10.81 40.43
N ARG A 27 -10.23 -11.76 39.51
CA ARG A 27 -11.12 -12.05 38.40
C ARG A 27 -12.54 -12.24 38.93
N VAL A 28 -13.49 -11.50 38.36
CA VAL A 28 -14.91 -11.63 38.71
C VAL A 28 -15.40 -12.97 38.17
N GLU A 29 -16.00 -13.81 39.01
CA GLU A 29 -16.63 -15.06 38.58
C GLU A 29 -17.74 -14.74 37.57
N GLY A 30 -17.49 -15.05 36.29
CA GLY A 30 -18.41 -14.77 35.19
C GLY A 30 -17.78 -14.09 33.98
N GLU A 31 -16.60 -13.47 34.10
CA GLU A 31 -15.85 -13.08 32.89
C GLU A 31 -15.34 -14.32 32.17
N MET A 32 -15.72 -14.46 30.89
CA MET A 32 -15.06 -15.42 30.01
C MET A 32 -13.60 -15.00 29.86
N ALA A 33 -12.70 -15.75 30.51
CA ALA A 33 -11.28 -15.68 30.21
C ALA A 33 -11.11 -16.10 28.74
N PHE A 34 -10.94 -15.12 27.85
CA PHE A 34 -10.62 -15.39 26.46
C PHE A 34 -9.29 -16.13 26.43
N ASP A 35 -9.32 -17.37 25.98
CA ASP A 35 -8.11 -18.13 25.66
C ASP A 35 -7.19 -17.28 24.75
N PRO A 36 -5.86 -17.28 24.98
CA PRO A 36 -4.93 -16.51 24.15
C PRO A 36 -5.09 -16.77 22.64
N GLY A 37 -5.39 -17.99 22.19
CA GLY A 37 -5.67 -18.30 20.79
C GLY A 37 -6.93 -17.60 20.25
N SER A 38 -7.98 -17.52 21.06
CA SER A 38 -9.21 -16.77 20.76
C SER A 38 -8.94 -15.26 20.65
N LEU A 39 -8.10 -14.69 21.53
CA LEU A 39 -7.65 -13.29 21.43
C LEU A 39 -6.85 -13.06 20.14
N MET A 40 -5.94 -13.96 19.77
CA MET A 40 -5.14 -13.84 18.54
C MET A 40 -5.99 -13.91 17.28
N THR A 41 -6.97 -14.81 17.23
CA THR A 41 -7.87 -14.95 16.07
C THR A 41 -8.71 -13.68 15.87
N MET A 42 -9.21 -13.08 16.96
CA MET A 42 -9.93 -11.82 16.91
C MET A 42 -9.03 -10.64 16.52
N ALA A 43 -7.83 -10.56 17.08
CA ALA A 43 -6.85 -9.51 16.76
C ALA A 43 -6.41 -9.54 15.29
N GLU A 44 -6.15 -10.73 14.75
CA GLU A 44 -5.81 -10.96 13.33
C GLU A 44 -6.97 -10.57 12.40
N SER A 45 -8.22 -10.81 12.82
CA SER A 45 -9.41 -10.38 12.08
C SER A 45 -9.51 -8.85 12.01
N PHE A 46 -9.32 -8.16 13.13
CA PHE A 46 -9.28 -6.69 13.16
C PHE A 46 -8.10 -6.12 12.34
N LEU A 47 -6.91 -6.74 12.40
CA LEU A 47 -5.75 -6.35 11.60
C LEU A 47 -6.04 -6.44 10.10
N LYS A 48 -6.66 -7.54 9.65
CA LYS A 48 -7.11 -7.72 8.25
C LYS A 48 -8.19 -6.73 7.83
N ALA A 49 -9.08 -6.34 8.74
CA ALA A 49 -10.10 -5.33 8.50
C ALA A 49 -9.56 -3.88 8.50
N GLY A 50 -8.27 -3.67 8.79
CA GLY A 50 -7.67 -2.33 8.92
C GLY A 50 -7.99 -1.63 10.25
N ASP A 51 -8.64 -2.31 11.18
CA ASP A 51 -8.91 -1.82 12.52
C ASP A 51 -7.71 -2.08 13.44
N TYR A 52 -6.63 -1.34 13.15
CA TYR A 52 -5.38 -1.43 13.88
C TYR A 52 -5.54 -1.09 15.37
N SER A 53 -6.56 -0.31 15.74
CA SER A 53 -6.87 0.05 17.12
C SER A 53 -7.37 -1.14 17.95
N ASN A 54 -8.38 -1.85 17.45
CA ASN A 54 -8.88 -3.05 18.12
C ASN A 54 -7.86 -4.20 18.04
N ALA A 55 -7.11 -4.33 16.93
CA ALA A 55 -6.01 -5.29 16.82
C ALA A 55 -4.91 -5.06 17.88
N MET A 56 -4.36 -3.84 17.98
CA MET A 56 -3.33 -3.50 18.96
C MET A 56 -3.80 -3.75 20.39
N ARG A 57 -5.03 -3.34 20.75
CA ARG A 57 -5.57 -3.56 22.11
C ARG A 57 -5.60 -5.05 22.48
N LEU A 58 -6.00 -5.92 21.57
CA LEU A 58 -6.09 -7.36 21.82
C LEU A 58 -4.71 -8.03 21.87
N TYR A 59 -3.79 -7.63 20.97
CA TYR A 59 -2.41 -8.11 21.02
C TYR A 59 -1.66 -7.61 22.26
N GLN A 60 -1.84 -6.36 22.67
CA GLN A 60 -1.31 -5.81 23.93
C GLN A 60 -1.82 -6.58 25.14
N ARG A 61 -3.14 -6.78 25.25
CA ARG A 61 -3.74 -7.57 26.32
C ARG A 61 -3.09 -8.95 26.45
N ALA A 62 -2.96 -9.68 25.34
CA ALA A 62 -2.33 -11.00 25.34
C ALA A 62 -0.83 -10.97 25.63
N ALA A 63 -0.11 -9.90 25.27
CA ALA A 63 1.30 -9.71 25.63
C ALA A 63 1.49 -9.35 27.12
N THR A 64 0.54 -8.63 27.73
CA THR A 64 0.53 -8.36 29.18
C THR A 64 0.16 -9.61 29.97
N GLU A 65 -0.86 -10.36 29.55
CA GLU A 65 -1.27 -11.61 30.20
C GLU A 65 -0.22 -12.72 30.04
N SER A 66 0.57 -12.70 28.97
CA SER A 66 1.69 -13.63 28.76
C SER A 66 2.93 -12.93 28.16
N PRO A 67 3.84 -12.42 29.02
CA PRO A 67 5.03 -11.70 28.58
C PRO A 67 6.07 -12.50 27.78
N THR A 68 5.89 -13.80 27.54
CA THR A 68 6.74 -14.61 26.63
C THR A 68 5.99 -15.10 25.39
N HIS A 69 4.72 -14.73 25.21
CA HIS A 69 3.93 -15.14 24.06
C HIS A 69 4.43 -14.44 22.77
N VAL A 70 4.98 -15.23 21.85
CA VAL A 70 5.52 -14.77 20.56
C VAL A 70 4.43 -14.26 19.61
N PRO A 71 3.29 -14.96 19.39
CA PRO A 71 2.28 -14.53 18.43
C PRO A 71 1.68 -13.15 18.71
N SER A 72 1.50 -12.76 19.97
CA SER A 72 0.95 -11.44 20.30
C SER A 72 1.94 -10.31 19.97
N ARG A 73 3.23 -10.49 20.23
CA ARG A 73 4.26 -9.53 19.80
C ARG A 73 4.43 -9.45 18.30
N LEU A 74 4.36 -10.60 17.61
CA LEU A 74 4.37 -10.63 16.15
C LEU A 74 3.17 -9.88 15.58
N GLY A 75 1.99 -10.02 16.20
CA GLY A 75 0.80 -9.23 15.90
C GLY A 75 1.01 -7.72 16.08
N LEU A 76 1.63 -7.29 17.18
CA LEU A 76 1.99 -5.87 17.38
C LEU A 76 2.96 -5.37 16.31
N ALA A 77 4.03 -6.11 16.03
CA ALA A 77 5.01 -5.74 15.00
C ALA A 77 4.36 -5.56 13.63
N LYS A 78 3.51 -6.52 13.21
CA LYS A 78 2.72 -6.45 11.98
C LYS A 78 1.74 -5.29 11.96
N THR A 79 1.14 -4.96 13.10
CA THR A 79 0.18 -3.84 13.19
C THR A 79 0.86 -2.48 13.10
N TYR A 80 1.98 -2.26 13.80
CA TYR A 80 2.79 -1.05 13.63
C TYR A 80 3.36 -0.94 12.20
N GLN A 81 3.76 -2.05 11.58
CA GLN A 81 4.15 -2.09 10.17
C GLN A 81 3.00 -1.64 9.24
N ALA A 82 1.77 -2.12 9.47
CA ALA A 82 0.61 -1.74 8.66
C ALA A 82 0.20 -0.25 8.81
N LEU A 83 0.54 0.35 9.95
CA LEU A 83 0.44 1.79 10.25
C LEU A 83 1.63 2.63 9.74
N GLY A 84 2.69 2.00 9.20
CA GLY A 84 3.92 2.69 8.77
C GLY A 84 4.87 3.11 9.91
N ALA A 85 4.58 2.73 11.16
CA ALA A 85 5.36 3.02 12.35
C ALA A 85 6.62 2.15 12.42
N THR A 86 7.54 2.41 11.50
CA THR A 86 8.66 1.51 11.14
C THR A 86 9.59 1.20 12.31
N ASP A 87 9.89 2.19 13.18
CA ASP A 87 10.74 1.98 14.35
C ASP A 87 10.06 1.18 15.48
N ALA A 88 8.75 1.37 15.67
CA ALA A 88 7.97 0.56 16.61
C ALA A 88 7.85 -0.90 16.10
N ALA A 89 7.60 -1.08 14.81
CA ALA A 89 7.58 -2.40 14.18
C ALA A 89 8.92 -3.14 14.36
N LEU A 90 10.06 -2.46 14.12
CA LEU A 90 11.40 -3.00 14.36
C LEU A 90 11.60 -3.41 15.82
N ASN A 91 11.18 -2.60 16.80
CA ASN A 91 11.28 -2.93 18.22
C ASN A 91 10.50 -4.22 18.56
N PHE A 92 9.25 -4.36 18.09
CA PHE A 92 8.47 -5.57 18.36
C PHE A 92 8.99 -6.80 17.59
N TYR A 93 9.51 -6.65 16.37
CA TYR A 93 10.20 -7.75 15.67
C TYR A 93 11.46 -8.20 16.41
N ASP A 94 12.27 -7.26 16.91
CA ASP A 94 13.45 -7.53 17.76
C ASP A 94 13.06 -8.22 19.09
N GLN A 95 11.94 -7.84 19.72
CA GLN A 95 11.40 -8.59 20.85
C GLN A 95 10.98 -10.02 20.49
N VAL A 96 10.38 -10.24 19.31
CA VAL A 96 10.08 -11.61 18.84
C VAL A 96 11.36 -12.41 18.65
N LEU A 97 12.37 -11.84 17.98
CA LEU A 97 13.64 -12.53 17.68
C LEU A 97 14.48 -12.82 18.93
N ARG A 98 14.28 -12.08 20.04
CA ARG A 98 14.84 -12.46 21.36
C ARG A 98 14.18 -13.70 21.98
N LEU A 99 12.89 -13.93 21.72
CA LEU A 99 12.12 -15.06 22.27
C LEU A 99 12.19 -16.29 21.36
N ASP A 100 12.20 -16.07 20.05
CA ASP A 100 12.29 -17.06 19.00
C ASP A 100 13.25 -16.57 17.90
N PRO A 101 14.56 -16.85 18.02
CA PRO A 101 15.57 -16.45 17.03
C PRO A 101 15.41 -17.12 15.65
N ALA A 102 14.54 -18.14 15.54
CA ALA A 102 14.23 -18.83 14.29
C ALA A 102 12.99 -18.23 13.58
N ASN A 103 12.29 -17.27 14.20
CA ASN A 103 11.00 -16.79 13.71
C ASN A 103 11.06 -16.12 12.33
N LEU A 104 10.76 -16.89 11.29
CA LEU A 104 10.85 -16.45 9.89
C LEU A 104 10.01 -15.21 9.59
N GLU A 105 8.80 -15.12 10.14
CA GLU A 105 7.91 -13.97 9.94
C GLU A 105 8.48 -12.69 10.56
N ALA A 106 9.09 -12.76 11.76
CA ALA A 106 9.76 -11.62 12.35
C ALA A 106 11.05 -11.25 11.62
N LYS A 107 11.80 -12.24 11.10
CA LYS A 107 12.95 -11.99 10.24
C LYS A 107 12.53 -11.24 8.97
N LEU A 108 11.54 -11.75 8.22
CA LEU A 108 10.95 -11.07 7.06
C LEU A 108 10.45 -9.66 7.41
N GLY A 109 9.79 -9.49 8.55
CA GLY A 109 9.39 -8.20 9.08
C GLY A 109 10.55 -7.21 9.21
N THR A 110 11.61 -7.60 9.90
CA THR A 110 12.84 -6.79 10.08
C THR A 110 13.45 -6.39 8.73
N GLY A 111 13.61 -7.33 7.80
CA GLY A 111 14.13 -7.04 6.46
C GLY A 111 13.28 -6.02 5.71
N GLN A 112 11.96 -6.12 5.79
CA GLN A 112 11.04 -5.20 5.14
C GLN A 112 11.10 -3.79 5.76
N MET A 113 11.24 -3.71 7.08
CA MET A 113 11.40 -2.43 7.78
C MET A 113 12.75 -1.78 7.50
N LEU A 114 13.84 -2.55 7.37
CA LEU A 114 15.14 -2.02 6.93
C LEU A 114 15.04 -1.41 5.51
N ILE A 115 14.37 -2.09 4.59
CA ILE A 115 14.06 -1.56 3.25
C ILE A 115 13.24 -0.26 3.34
N THR A 116 12.18 -0.23 4.15
CA THR A 116 11.35 0.98 4.36
C THR A 116 12.13 2.14 4.98
N LYS A 117 13.15 1.89 5.81
CA LYS A 117 14.07 2.92 6.32
C LYS A 117 15.14 3.39 5.31
N ASN A 118 15.05 3.02 4.04
CA ASN A 118 16.09 3.19 3.03
C ASN A 118 17.46 2.61 3.45
N ARG A 119 17.45 1.44 4.09
CA ARG A 119 18.65 0.67 4.49
C ARG A 119 18.76 -0.68 3.75
N PRO A 120 18.64 -0.74 2.41
CA PRO A 120 18.69 -2.02 1.66
C PRO A 120 20.03 -2.76 1.83
N ARG A 121 21.17 -2.06 1.97
CA ARG A 121 22.49 -2.69 2.23
C ARG A 121 22.51 -3.54 3.51
N ASP A 122 21.75 -3.15 4.53
CA ASP A 122 21.66 -3.90 5.78
C ASP A 122 20.66 -5.05 5.71
N ALA A 123 19.67 -4.96 4.81
CA ALA A 123 18.68 -6.00 4.58
C ALA A 123 19.23 -7.18 3.76
N ILE A 124 20.07 -6.93 2.75
CA ILE A 124 20.52 -7.95 1.78
C ILE A 124 21.28 -9.13 2.43
N PRO A 125 22.29 -8.94 3.31
CA PRO A 125 23.03 -10.07 3.89
C PRO A 125 22.11 -10.99 4.69
N PHE A 126 21.18 -10.39 5.42
CA PHE A 126 20.19 -11.07 6.24
C PHE A 126 19.16 -11.83 5.38
N LEU A 127 18.57 -11.19 4.37
CA LEU A 127 17.63 -11.83 3.44
C LEU A 127 18.30 -12.94 2.60
N SER A 128 19.58 -12.79 2.28
CA SER A 128 20.43 -13.80 1.62
C SER A 128 20.78 -15.01 2.52
N GLU A 129 20.63 -14.87 3.84
CA GLU A 129 20.68 -16.01 4.77
C GLU A 129 19.31 -16.69 4.82
N LEU A 130 18.22 -15.91 4.91
CA LEU A 130 16.85 -16.43 4.90
C LEU A 130 16.58 -17.29 3.66
N SER A 131 16.94 -16.82 2.46
CA SER A 131 16.69 -17.55 1.19
C SER A 131 17.41 -18.89 1.10
N LYS A 132 18.47 -19.11 1.90
CA LYS A 132 19.14 -20.43 2.03
C LYS A 132 18.42 -21.34 3.01
N SER A 133 17.82 -20.77 4.07
CA SER A 133 17.06 -21.52 5.08
C SER A 133 15.62 -21.86 4.63
N ASP A 134 15.05 -21.06 3.73
CA ASP A 134 13.68 -21.21 3.20
C ASP A 134 13.66 -20.87 1.69
N PRO A 135 14.14 -21.78 0.82
CA PRO A 135 14.36 -21.51 -0.61
C PRO A 135 13.07 -21.50 -1.46
N GLU A 136 11.92 -21.84 -0.88
CA GLU A 136 10.62 -21.92 -1.56
C GLU A 136 9.71 -20.71 -1.24
N ASN A 137 10.18 -19.78 -0.41
CA ASN A 137 9.40 -18.62 0.01
C ASN A 137 9.67 -17.40 -0.87
N TYR A 138 8.81 -17.25 -1.89
CA TYR A 138 8.85 -16.17 -2.88
C TYR A 138 8.93 -14.75 -2.26
N ARG A 139 8.47 -14.55 -1.02
CA ARG A 139 8.50 -13.23 -0.36
C ARG A 139 9.92 -12.79 -0.06
N ILE A 140 10.83 -13.72 0.25
CA ILE A 140 12.25 -13.40 0.47
C ILE A 140 12.85 -12.86 -0.82
N PHE A 141 12.63 -13.55 -1.93
CA PHE A 141 13.11 -13.15 -3.25
C PHE A 141 12.50 -11.81 -3.71
N ASN A 142 11.20 -11.58 -3.47
CA ASN A 142 10.57 -10.28 -3.72
C ASN A 142 11.25 -9.14 -2.93
N MET A 143 11.68 -9.39 -1.69
CA MET A 143 12.35 -8.39 -0.86
C MET A 143 13.82 -8.20 -1.21
N LEU A 144 14.53 -9.25 -1.61
CA LEU A 144 15.88 -9.15 -2.18
C LEU A 144 15.84 -8.31 -3.46
N GLY A 145 14.87 -8.58 -4.35
CA GLY A 145 14.67 -7.80 -5.56
C GLY A 145 14.46 -6.31 -5.27
N LEU A 146 13.57 -6.01 -4.32
CA LEU A 146 13.29 -4.64 -3.88
C LEU A 146 14.51 -3.96 -3.27
N ALA A 147 15.35 -4.68 -2.52
CA ALA A 147 16.57 -4.14 -1.94
C ALA A 147 17.62 -3.81 -3.00
N HIS A 148 17.80 -4.68 -4.01
CA HIS A 148 18.73 -4.45 -5.12
C HIS A 148 18.28 -3.31 -6.05
N ASP A 149 16.98 -3.20 -6.36
CA ASP A 149 16.42 -2.06 -7.12
C ASP A 149 16.79 -0.71 -6.46
N LEU A 150 16.61 -0.62 -5.14
CA LEU A 150 16.92 0.59 -4.35
C LEU A 150 18.41 0.95 -4.32
N LEU A 151 19.29 0.00 -4.63
CA LEU A 151 20.73 0.21 -4.74
C LEU A 151 21.20 0.56 -6.16
N GLY A 152 20.37 0.37 -7.18
CA GLY A 152 20.80 0.45 -8.58
C GLY A 152 21.44 -0.85 -9.09
N GLU A 153 21.06 -1.98 -8.51
CA GLU A 153 21.57 -3.31 -8.82
C GLU A 153 20.47 -4.09 -9.58
N GLN A 154 19.97 -3.51 -10.69
CA GLN A 154 18.75 -4.00 -11.37
C GLN A 154 18.86 -5.42 -11.95
N GLU A 155 20.05 -5.86 -12.40
CA GLU A 155 20.25 -7.25 -12.85
C GLU A 155 19.98 -8.26 -11.71
N ASP A 156 20.55 -8.02 -10.52
CA ASP A 156 20.28 -8.82 -9.32
C ASP A 156 18.82 -8.71 -8.89
N ALA A 157 18.19 -7.55 -9.05
CA ALA A 157 16.78 -7.36 -8.75
C ALA A 157 15.88 -8.23 -9.65
N GLN A 158 16.10 -8.17 -10.96
CA GLN A 158 15.37 -8.94 -11.96
C GLN A 158 15.56 -10.46 -11.76
N MET A 159 16.77 -10.91 -11.45
CA MET A 159 17.04 -12.32 -11.12
C MET A 159 16.24 -12.78 -9.89
N ASN A 160 16.21 -11.98 -8.82
CA ASN A 160 15.47 -12.32 -7.61
C ASN A 160 13.94 -12.34 -7.86
N TYR A 161 13.38 -11.33 -8.53
CA TYR A 161 11.95 -11.38 -8.88
C TYR A 161 11.63 -12.55 -9.81
N GLY A 162 12.51 -12.87 -10.76
CA GLY A 162 12.42 -14.03 -11.64
C GLY A 162 12.34 -15.34 -10.85
N ARG A 163 13.24 -15.54 -9.88
CA ARG A 163 13.20 -16.70 -8.96
C ARG A 163 11.92 -16.75 -8.14
N GLY A 164 11.39 -15.61 -7.71
CA GLY A 164 10.07 -15.53 -7.08
C GLY A 164 8.93 -15.99 -8.01
N LEU A 165 8.99 -15.65 -9.29
CA LEU A 165 8.01 -16.05 -10.31
C LEU A 165 8.17 -17.51 -10.76
N GLU A 166 9.35 -18.12 -10.66
CA GLU A 166 9.50 -19.58 -10.83
C GLU A 166 8.68 -20.34 -9.78
N LEU A 167 8.64 -19.83 -8.54
CA LEU A 167 7.88 -20.40 -7.42
C LEU A 167 6.38 -20.09 -7.53
N VAL A 168 6.02 -18.86 -7.93
CA VAL A 168 4.62 -18.41 -8.05
C VAL A 168 4.43 -17.57 -9.34
N PRO A 169 4.19 -18.20 -10.51
CA PRO A 169 4.20 -17.53 -11.83
C PRO A 169 3.19 -16.40 -12.04
N ASP A 170 2.10 -16.42 -11.27
CA ASP A 170 0.99 -15.47 -11.36
C ASP A 170 0.93 -14.54 -10.13
N ASN A 171 2.03 -14.40 -9.40
CA ASN A 171 2.09 -13.47 -8.28
C ASN A 171 2.14 -12.01 -8.77
N ILE A 172 1.01 -11.32 -8.65
CA ILE A 172 0.83 -9.92 -9.08
C ILE A 172 1.86 -8.95 -8.47
N SER A 173 2.28 -9.15 -7.22
CA SER A 173 3.29 -8.28 -6.59
C SER A 173 4.68 -8.45 -7.22
N LEU A 174 5.08 -9.68 -7.51
CA LEU A 174 6.33 -9.97 -8.21
C LEU A 174 6.30 -9.47 -9.66
N LEU A 175 5.21 -9.70 -10.40
CA LEU A 175 5.03 -9.18 -11.76
C LEU A 175 5.14 -7.65 -11.79
N ASN A 176 4.47 -6.97 -10.85
CA ASN A 176 4.52 -5.52 -10.70
C ASN A 176 5.93 -5.01 -10.42
N ASN A 177 6.66 -5.64 -9.48
CA ASN A 177 7.98 -5.15 -9.07
C ASN A 177 9.05 -5.46 -10.13
N LEU A 178 8.99 -6.62 -10.79
CA LEU A 178 9.84 -6.93 -11.94
C LEU A 178 9.62 -5.94 -13.09
N ALA A 179 8.37 -5.56 -13.36
CA ALA A 179 8.06 -4.55 -14.35
C ALA A 179 8.63 -3.17 -14.02
N LEU A 180 8.56 -2.75 -12.75
CA LEU A 180 9.18 -1.51 -12.29
C LEU A 180 10.71 -1.56 -12.43
N SER A 181 11.34 -2.69 -12.08
CA SER A 181 12.77 -2.91 -12.27
C SER A 181 13.21 -2.74 -13.73
N PHE A 182 12.50 -3.38 -14.67
CA PHE A 182 12.70 -3.17 -16.11
C PHE A 182 12.50 -1.70 -16.51
N ALA A 183 11.49 -1.02 -15.97
CA ALA A 183 11.23 0.39 -16.29
C ALA A 183 12.31 1.34 -15.74
N PHE A 184 12.97 1.02 -14.62
CA PHE A 184 14.08 1.81 -14.09
C PHE A 184 15.32 1.76 -15.01
N GLU A 185 15.51 0.66 -15.75
CA GLU A 185 16.48 0.50 -16.83
C GLU A 185 15.96 0.92 -18.23
N GLU A 186 14.80 1.58 -18.30
CA GLU A 186 14.20 2.04 -19.57
C GLU A 186 13.79 0.91 -20.54
N GLN A 187 13.68 -0.32 -20.01
CA GLN A 187 13.14 -1.48 -20.70
C GLN A 187 11.59 -1.46 -20.65
N TYR A 188 10.98 -0.45 -21.26
CA TYR A 188 9.54 -0.21 -21.14
C TYR A 188 8.67 -1.33 -21.73
N ALA A 189 9.08 -1.97 -22.83
CA ALA A 189 8.30 -3.03 -23.47
C ALA A 189 8.06 -4.28 -22.57
N PRO A 190 9.08 -4.91 -21.94
CA PRO A 190 8.84 -5.98 -20.99
C PRO A 190 8.09 -5.51 -19.73
N ALA A 191 8.33 -4.27 -19.26
CA ALA A 191 7.59 -3.69 -18.14
C ALA A 191 6.07 -3.60 -18.43
N ILE A 192 5.69 -3.05 -19.58
CA ILE A 192 4.31 -2.97 -20.05
C ILE A 192 3.69 -4.37 -20.11
N LYS A 193 4.38 -5.36 -20.70
CA LYS A 193 3.87 -6.73 -20.82
C LYS A 193 3.57 -7.35 -19.46
N LEU A 194 4.48 -7.21 -18.49
CA LEU A 194 4.32 -7.76 -17.15
C LEU A 194 3.20 -7.08 -16.37
N LEU A 195 3.03 -5.76 -16.51
CA LEU A 195 1.92 -5.03 -15.90
C LEU A 195 0.58 -5.35 -16.58
N SER A 196 0.53 -5.55 -17.89
CA SER A 196 -0.65 -6.08 -18.57
C SER A 196 -1.01 -7.48 -18.06
N LYS A 197 -0.03 -8.39 -17.87
CA LYS A 197 -0.29 -9.70 -17.24
C LYS A 197 -0.86 -9.53 -15.82
N ALA A 198 -0.25 -8.66 -15.01
CA ALA A 198 -0.69 -8.39 -13.64
C ALA A 198 -2.14 -7.88 -13.56
N ILE A 199 -2.52 -6.98 -14.46
CA ILE A 199 -3.88 -6.41 -14.57
C ILE A 199 -4.89 -7.44 -15.12
N ASN A 200 -4.45 -8.34 -16.02
CA ASN A 200 -5.29 -9.42 -16.55
C ASN A 200 -5.55 -10.53 -15.53
N LEU A 201 -4.67 -10.72 -14.54
CA LEU A 201 -4.87 -11.65 -13.43
C LEU A 201 -5.87 -11.11 -12.38
N ASP A 202 -5.82 -9.81 -12.07
CA ASP A 202 -6.81 -9.13 -11.25
C ASP A 202 -6.88 -7.63 -11.60
N TYR A 203 -7.96 -7.25 -12.29
CA TYR A 203 -8.19 -5.87 -12.72
C TYR A 203 -8.48 -4.91 -11.55
N THR A 204 -8.76 -5.42 -10.35
CA THR A 204 -8.98 -4.56 -9.17
C THR A 204 -7.68 -4.06 -8.53
N VAL A 205 -6.52 -4.56 -8.97
CA VAL A 205 -5.21 -4.18 -8.40
C VAL A 205 -4.75 -2.82 -8.93
N THR A 206 -5.26 -1.77 -8.31
CA THR A 206 -5.00 -0.36 -8.67
C THR A 206 -3.51 -0.02 -8.75
N LYS A 207 -2.65 -0.66 -7.93
CA LYS A 207 -1.19 -0.43 -7.97
C LYS A 207 -0.57 -0.86 -9.30
N ALA A 208 -0.99 -1.99 -9.87
CA ALA A 208 -0.48 -2.44 -11.17
C ALA A 208 -0.94 -1.50 -12.30
N GLN A 209 -2.18 -1.02 -12.22
CA GLN A 209 -2.74 -0.05 -13.17
C GLN A 209 -2.02 1.31 -13.08
N GLN A 210 -1.80 1.84 -11.87
CA GLN A 210 -1.01 3.05 -11.63
C GLN A 210 0.44 2.91 -12.12
N ASN A 211 1.08 1.76 -11.90
CA ASN A 211 2.42 1.51 -12.42
C ASN A 211 2.44 1.37 -13.95
N LEU A 212 1.37 0.87 -14.58
CA LEU A 212 1.26 0.88 -16.04
C LEU A 212 1.13 2.31 -16.59
N VAL A 213 0.38 3.18 -15.90
CA VAL A 213 0.34 4.62 -16.22
C VAL A 213 1.73 5.24 -16.11
N LEU A 214 2.44 5.02 -15.00
CA LEU A 214 3.83 5.45 -14.80
C LEU A 214 4.73 5.00 -15.96
N VAL A 215 4.71 3.71 -16.29
CA VAL A 215 5.58 3.14 -17.34
C VAL A 215 5.28 3.73 -18.72
N TYR A 216 4.02 4.02 -19.07
CA TYR A 216 3.71 4.72 -20.31
C TYR A 216 4.18 6.19 -20.32
N VAL A 217 4.10 6.90 -19.20
CA VAL A 217 4.66 8.27 -19.12
C VAL A 217 6.19 8.23 -19.21
N LEU A 218 6.85 7.27 -18.55
CA LEU A 218 8.29 7.07 -18.68
C LEU A 218 8.70 6.72 -20.12
N SER A 219 7.94 5.85 -20.83
CA SER A 219 8.22 5.50 -22.23
C SER A 219 8.05 6.67 -23.21
N GLY A 220 7.40 7.76 -22.78
CA GLY A 220 7.06 8.93 -23.61
C GLY A 220 5.64 8.87 -24.19
N GLU A 221 4.90 7.81 -23.92
CA GLU A 221 3.55 7.56 -24.40
C GLU A 221 2.50 8.09 -23.42
N GLU A 222 2.65 9.36 -22.99
CA GLU A 222 1.82 10.00 -21.96
C GLU A 222 0.31 9.84 -22.23
N GLU A 223 -0.10 9.94 -23.50
CA GLU A 223 -1.48 9.79 -23.94
C GLU A 223 -2.03 8.38 -23.65
N ALA A 224 -1.25 7.31 -23.86
CA ALA A 224 -1.65 5.95 -23.46
C ALA A 224 -1.73 5.82 -21.93
N GLY A 225 -0.85 6.51 -21.20
CA GLY A 225 -0.95 6.64 -19.74
C GLY A 225 -2.24 7.31 -19.30
N ARG A 226 -2.61 8.46 -19.88
CA ARG A 226 -3.85 9.21 -19.58
C ARG A 226 -5.10 8.37 -19.81
N GLN A 227 -5.13 7.60 -20.89
CA GLN A 227 -6.26 6.74 -21.24
C GLN A 227 -6.55 5.66 -20.19
N ILE A 228 -5.49 5.12 -19.57
CA ILE A 228 -5.60 4.16 -18.46
C ILE A 228 -5.91 4.89 -17.15
N GLY A 229 -5.25 6.02 -16.90
CA GLY A 229 -5.49 6.89 -15.73
C GLY A 229 -6.93 7.37 -15.60
N ALA A 230 -7.61 7.64 -16.72
CA ALA A 230 -8.98 8.15 -16.76
C ALA A 230 -10.04 7.23 -16.12
N GLY A 231 -9.73 5.95 -15.88
CA GLY A 231 -10.58 5.01 -15.12
C GLY A 231 -10.22 4.87 -13.64
N LEU A 232 -9.16 5.55 -13.18
CA LEU A 232 -8.46 5.27 -11.92
C LEU A 232 -8.29 6.50 -11.03
N MET A 233 -8.21 7.68 -11.63
CA MET A 233 -7.90 8.94 -10.96
C MET A 233 -8.54 10.12 -11.72
N THR A 234 -8.70 11.24 -11.04
CA THR A 234 -9.15 12.50 -11.66
C THR A 234 -8.09 13.09 -12.59
N GLU A 235 -8.47 13.99 -13.50
CA GLU A 235 -7.51 14.68 -14.38
C GLU A 235 -6.50 15.54 -13.59
N GLU A 236 -6.87 16.08 -12.43
CA GLU A 236 -5.93 16.80 -11.56
C GLU A 236 -4.87 15.86 -10.99
N GLU A 237 -5.28 14.70 -10.45
CA GLU A 237 -4.36 13.66 -10.00
C GLU A 237 -3.49 13.15 -11.15
N MET A 238 -4.06 12.96 -12.34
CA MET A 238 -3.32 12.52 -13.54
C MET A 238 -2.24 13.53 -13.94
N VAL A 239 -2.58 14.83 -13.99
CA VAL A 239 -1.60 15.90 -14.30
C VAL A 239 -0.51 16.00 -13.23
N ASN A 240 -0.87 15.85 -11.95
CA ASN A 240 0.10 15.85 -10.85
C ASN A 240 1.02 14.61 -10.89
N ASN A 241 0.47 13.43 -11.19
CA ASN A 241 1.20 12.18 -11.37
C ASN A 241 2.15 12.26 -12.57
N ILE A 242 1.70 12.75 -13.73
CA ILE A 242 2.56 12.98 -14.90
C ILE A 242 3.73 13.92 -14.58
N ARG A 243 3.48 15.03 -13.84
CA ARG A 243 4.55 15.93 -13.41
C ARG A 243 5.59 15.21 -12.54
N HIS A 244 5.14 14.36 -11.62
CA HIS A 244 6.01 13.54 -10.79
C HIS A 244 6.78 12.49 -11.62
N TYR A 245 6.12 11.77 -12.53
CA TYR A 245 6.74 10.73 -13.36
C TYR A 245 7.76 11.32 -14.36
N ASN A 246 7.49 12.49 -14.93
CA ASN A 246 8.46 13.22 -15.75
C ASN A 246 9.69 13.68 -14.96
N TRP A 247 9.55 13.98 -13.66
CA TRP A 247 10.70 14.19 -12.77
C TRP A 247 11.42 12.86 -12.45
N VAL A 248 10.70 11.78 -12.15
CA VAL A 248 11.31 10.45 -11.95
C VAL A 248 12.16 10.04 -13.15
N LYS A 249 11.68 10.30 -14.37
CA LYS A 249 12.40 10.03 -15.62
C LYS A 249 13.81 10.65 -15.68
N THR A 250 14.04 11.81 -15.06
CA THR A 250 15.37 12.47 -15.08
C THR A 250 16.37 11.88 -14.08
N LEU A 251 15.91 11.02 -13.16
CA LEU A 251 16.75 10.41 -12.13
C LEU A 251 17.55 9.20 -12.66
N PRO A 252 18.73 8.89 -12.10
CA PRO A 252 19.39 7.58 -12.24
C PRO A 252 18.52 6.42 -11.73
N ALA A 253 18.73 5.20 -12.22
CA ALA A 253 17.88 4.04 -11.92
C ALA A 253 17.65 3.76 -10.41
N ALA A 254 18.69 3.86 -9.57
CA ALA A 254 18.57 3.74 -8.11
C ALA A 254 17.67 4.82 -7.48
N GLU A 255 17.79 6.06 -7.96
CA GLU A 255 16.99 7.19 -7.50
C GLU A 255 15.54 7.09 -8.01
N ARG A 256 15.31 6.53 -9.22
CA ARG A 256 13.97 6.15 -9.71
C ARG A 256 13.31 5.15 -8.76
N ALA A 257 14.01 4.08 -8.37
CA ALA A 257 13.51 3.09 -7.44
C ALA A 257 13.20 3.69 -6.06
N GLN A 258 14.10 4.53 -5.52
CA GLN A 258 13.88 5.23 -4.24
C GLN A 258 12.70 6.21 -4.28
N ALA A 259 12.50 6.92 -5.40
CA ALA A 259 11.35 7.80 -5.60
C ALA A 259 10.03 7.02 -5.65
N ILE A 260 9.97 5.92 -6.41
CA ILE A 260 8.74 5.14 -6.62
C ILE A 260 8.39 4.24 -5.43
N TYR A 261 9.36 3.55 -4.82
CA TYR A 261 9.09 2.62 -3.72
C TYR A 261 9.04 3.28 -2.34
N LEU A 262 9.83 4.35 -2.11
CA LEU A 262 9.96 4.99 -0.78
C LEU A 262 9.41 6.43 -0.75
N GLY A 263 8.95 6.98 -1.89
CA GLY A 263 8.41 8.33 -1.96
C GLY A 263 9.46 9.44 -1.74
N ILE A 264 10.75 9.13 -1.91
CA ILE A 264 11.84 10.10 -1.72
C ILE A 264 11.79 11.14 -2.84
N LYS A 265 11.67 12.41 -2.47
CA LYS A 265 11.55 13.55 -3.41
C LYS A 265 12.82 14.39 -3.56
N ASN A 266 13.75 14.26 -2.62
CA ASN A 266 14.94 15.10 -2.52
C ASN A 266 16.18 14.19 -2.46
N PHE A 267 16.96 14.18 -3.54
CA PHE A 267 18.26 13.50 -3.58
C PHE A 267 19.38 14.54 -3.40
N PRO A 268 20.47 14.22 -2.67
CA PRO A 268 21.62 15.11 -2.59
C PRO A 268 22.18 15.36 -3.99
N LEU A 269 22.32 16.64 -4.37
CA LEU A 269 23.08 16.99 -5.57
C LEU A 269 24.49 16.41 -5.44
N LYS A 270 25.04 15.90 -6.55
CA LYS A 270 26.46 15.48 -6.63
C LYS A 270 27.38 16.72 -6.60
N SER A 271 27.45 17.39 -5.46
CA SER A 271 28.53 18.32 -5.14
C SER A 271 29.82 17.54 -4.91
N ASP A 272 30.94 18.08 -5.40
CA ASP A 272 32.25 17.42 -5.37
C ASP A 272 32.57 16.66 -4.08
N GLN A 273 33.12 15.45 -4.26
CA GLN A 273 33.78 14.69 -3.18
C GLN A 273 35.15 15.32 -2.84
N SER A 274 35.15 16.60 -2.45
CA SER A 274 36.32 17.28 -1.90
C SER A 274 35.92 18.30 -0.83
N THR A 275 35.53 17.80 0.34
CA THR A 275 36.13 18.19 1.64
C THR A 275 35.36 17.51 2.78
N GLY A 276 36.05 16.68 3.54
CA GLY A 276 35.48 16.11 4.75
C GLY A 276 35.29 17.18 5.83
N ARG A 277 34.04 17.44 6.22
CA ARG A 277 33.73 18.02 7.53
C ARG A 277 32.34 17.59 7.97
N GLU A 278 32.30 16.78 9.02
CA GLU A 278 31.06 16.45 9.73
C GLU A 278 30.37 17.76 10.14
N ARG A 279 29.09 17.91 9.75
CA ARG A 279 28.28 19.05 10.19
C ARG A 279 27.15 18.51 11.05
N ALA A 280 27.23 18.83 12.34
CA ALA A 280 26.27 18.38 13.34
C ALA A 280 24.83 18.72 12.92
N THR A 281 23.92 17.78 13.13
CA THR A 281 22.50 17.93 12.83
C THR A 281 21.85 18.94 13.75
N SER A 282 21.54 20.13 13.24
CA SER A 282 20.63 21.06 13.90
C SER A 282 19.20 20.53 13.81
N HIS A 283 18.56 20.23 14.94
CA HIS A 283 17.12 20.00 14.97
C HIS A 283 16.39 21.29 14.58
N THR A 284 15.87 21.35 13.36
CA THR A 284 14.87 22.33 12.95
C THR A 284 13.53 21.61 12.90
N THR A 285 12.67 21.91 13.87
CA THR A 285 11.30 21.40 13.92
C THR A 285 10.53 21.96 12.74
N ALA A 286 10.24 21.12 11.75
CA ALA A 286 9.32 21.48 10.66
C ALA A 286 7.91 21.74 11.23
N PRO A 287 7.11 22.63 10.62
CA PRO A 287 5.72 22.81 11.01
C PRO A 287 4.95 21.48 10.91
N GLN A 288 4.10 21.19 11.89
CA GLN A 288 3.22 20.03 11.81
C GLN A 288 2.13 20.27 10.76
N GLU A 289 2.38 19.83 9.53
CA GLU A 289 1.31 19.60 8.55
C GLU A 289 0.35 18.55 9.11
N THR A 290 -0.91 18.93 9.29
CA THR A 290 -2.01 18.02 9.61
C THR A 290 -2.23 17.10 8.41
N SER A 291 -1.62 15.92 8.47
CA SER A 291 -1.64 14.94 7.38
C SER A 291 -3.07 14.47 7.11
N THR A 292 -3.50 14.54 5.85
CA THR A 292 -4.78 13.99 5.38
C THR A 292 -4.81 12.47 5.25
N ASP A 293 -3.69 11.79 5.53
CA ASP A 293 -3.58 10.33 5.53
C ASP A 293 -4.31 9.74 6.75
N PRO A 294 -5.40 8.95 6.55
CA PRO A 294 -6.16 8.38 7.66
C PRO A 294 -5.34 7.41 8.51
N LYS A 295 -4.34 6.70 7.95
CA LYS A 295 -3.47 5.81 8.73
C LYS A 295 -2.55 6.61 9.65
N LYS A 296 -2.02 7.73 9.18
CA LYS A 296 -1.16 8.61 9.98
C LYS A 296 -1.93 9.30 11.10
N ALA A 297 -3.18 9.72 10.84
CA ALA A 297 -4.08 10.22 11.89
C ALA A 297 -4.43 9.13 12.92
N GLN A 298 -4.74 7.91 12.47
CA GLN A 298 -5.00 6.76 13.35
C GLN A 298 -3.77 6.39 14.20
N LEU A 299 -2.57 6.39 13.61
CA LEU A 299 -1.31 6.19 14.32
C LEU A 299 -1.09 7.26 15.39
N GLN A 300 -1.30 8.54 15.08
CA GLN A 300 -1.18 9.63 16.05
C GLN A 300 -2.13 9.46 17.24
N ALA A 301 -3.39 9.09 17.00
CA ALA A 301 -4.36 8.81 18.05
C ALA A 301 -3.97 7.60 18.93
N LEU A 302 -3.39 6.57 18.33
CA LEU A 302 -2.92 5.38 19.05
C LEU A 302 -1.69 5.68 19.92
N LEU A 303 -0.69 6.37 19.37
CA LEU A 303 0.51 6.77 20.11
C LEU A 303 0.20 7.74 21.26
N ALA A 304 -0.75 8.67 21.06
CA ALA A 304 -1.21 9.55 22.13
C ALA A 304 -1.84 8.76 23.29
N LYS A 305 -2.69 7.78 22.97
CA LYS A 305 -3.32 6.89 23.96
C LYS A 305 -2.31 5.99 24.68
N GLU A 306 -1.27 5.53 23.99
CA GLU A 306 -0.17 4.79 24.62
C GLU A 306 0.60 5.67 25.59
N ALA A 307 0.91 6.92 25.22
CA ALA A 307 1.57 7.90 26.09
C ALA A 307 0.73 8.29 27.32
N GLU A 308 -0.61 8.20 27.27
CA GLU A 308 -1.48 8.37 28.44
C GLU A 308 -1.44 7.18 29.41
N LEU A 309 -1.08 5.98 28.91
CA LEU A 309 -1.05 4.71 29.64
C LEU A 309 0.34 4.33 30.18
N THR A 310 1.41 5.01 29.75
CA THR A 310 2.78 4.80 30.25
C THR A 310 3.29 6.00 31.02
N ASP A 311 3.95 5.80 32.16
CA ASP A 311 4.72 6.87 32.81
C ASP A 311 6.02 7.19 32.04
N HIS A 312 6.70 8.27 32.42
CA HIS A 312 7.85 8.83 31.69
C HIS A 312 9.07 7.89 31.54
N ASP A 313 9.09 6.76 32.23
CA ASP A 313 10.11 5.71 32.14
C ASP A 313 9.69 4.48 31.32
N GLY A 314 8.48 4.50 30.73
CA GLY A 314 7.94 3.41 29.92
C GLY A 314 7.26 2.30 30.73
N THR A 315 7.05 2.47 32.03
CA THR A 315 6.26 1.53 32.84
C THR A 315 4.75 1.75 32.65
N PRO A 316 3.90 0.70 32.64
CA PRO A 316 2.46 0.86 32.57
C PRO A 316 1.89 1.50 33.84
N ARG A 317 1.06 2.53 33.68
CA ARG A 317 0.34 3.15 34.80
C ARG A 317 -0.64 2.17 35.44
N THR A 318 -0.41 1.84 36.71
CA THR A 318 -1.29 0.96 37.50
C THR A 318 -2.59 1.63 37.96
N ASP A 319 -2.68 2.97 37.87
CA ASP A 319 -3.63 3.76 38.67
C ASP A 319 -4.66 4.55 37.82
N ALA A 320 -4.96 4.11 36.59
CA ALA A 320 -5.94 4.77 35.72
C ALA A 320 -7.41 4.48 36.17
N PRO A 321 -8.23 5.49 36.52
CA PRO A 321 -9.58 5.24 37.03
C PRO A 321 -10.55 4.79 35.93
N LEU A 322 -11.19 3.64 36.16
CA LEU A 322 -12.22 3.06 35.29
C LEU A 322 -13.42 4.01 35.12
N ARG A 323 -13.56 4.62 33.94
CA ARG A 323 -14.80 5.33 33.55
C ARG A 323 -15.93 4.32 33.32
N GLN A 324 -16.77 4.12 34.33
CA GLN A 324 -18.06 3.45 34.16
C GLN A 324 -19.10 4.45 33.63
N GLY A 325 -19.70 4.15 32.48
CA GLY A 325 -20.83 4.88 31.91
C GLY A 325 -21.47 4.07 30.78
N PRO A 326 -22.80 3.90 30.75
CA PRO A 326 -23.46 3.10 29.71
C PRO A 326 -23.47 3.85 28.36
N PRO A 327 -23.53 3.13 27.23
CA PRO A 327 -23.56 3.74 25.91
C PRO A 327 -24.87 4.50 25.68
N GLN A 328 -24.76 5.74 25.17
CA GLN A 328 -25.93 6.52 24.78
C GLN A 328 -26.47 6.08 23.41
N ASN A 329 -27.76 5.75 23.36
CA ASN A 329 -28.50 5.59 22.11
C ASN A 329 -28.60 6.92 21.38
N ILE A 330 -28.27 6.94 20.08
CA ILE A 330 -28.63 8.04 19.17
C ILE A 330 -29.75 7.52 18.27
N ARG A 331 -30.96 8.07 18.43
CA ARG A 331 -32.04 7.99 17.45
C ARG A 331 -32.84 9.30 17.41
N ASP A 332 -33.20 9.64 16.18
CA ASP A 332 -34.31 10.48 15.74
C ASP A 332 -34.33 11.97 16.12
N THR A 333 -34.15 12.82 15.09
CA THR A 333 -34.91 14.05 14.73
C THR A 333 -34.07 14.89 13.75
N GLN A 334 -34.60 15.53 12.70
CA GLN A 334 -35.95 15.52 12.11
C GLN A 334 -35.86 15.93 10.63
N GLU A 335 -36.84 15.53 9.81
CA GLU A 335 -37.04 16.08 8.47
C GLU A 335 -37.57 17.54 8.53
N GLY A 336 -37.29 18.35 7.50
CA GLY A 336 -37.78 19.74 7.41
C GLY A 336 -37.95 20.19 5.96
N GLU A 337 -39.19 20.29 5.52
CA GLU A 337 -39.56 20.57 4.12
C GLU A 337 -39.44 22.04 3.70
N MET A 338 -39.44 22.25 2.37
CA MET A 338 -39.51 23.55 1.69
C MET A 338 -40.74 24.39 2.07
N LYS A 339 -40.58 25.71 2.06
CA LYS A 339 -41.65 26.66 1.69
C LYS A 339 -41.09 27.89 0.97
N ALA A 340 -41.85 28.41 0.00
CA ALA A 340 -41.48 29.52 -0.86
C ALA A 340 -42.29 30.80 -0.55
N SER A 341 -41.80 31.97 -0.96
CA SER A 341 -42.59 33.21 -1.03
C SER A 341 -42.06 34.22 -2.06
N GLN A 342 -42.98 34.85 -2.80
CA GLN A 342 -42.82 36.03 -3.68
C GLN A 342 -43.72 37.17 -3.13
N ALA A 343 -43.60 38.46 -3.44
CA ALA A 343 -42.70 39.28 -4.28
C ALA A 343 -42.44 40.61 -3.50
N ALA A 344 -41.93 41.76 -3.99
CA ALA A 344 -41.48 42.29 -5.29
C ALA A 344 -40.37 43.37 -4.97
N ASP A 345 -39.95 44.37 -5.76
CA ASP A 345 -40.25 44.89 -7.12
C ASP A 345 -39.05 45.76 -7.59
N GLY A 346 -39.11 46.38 -8.79
CA GLY A 346 -38.25 47.50 -9.20
C GLY A 346 -37.45 47.30 -10.50
N GLN A 347 -37.89 47.94 -11.58
CA GLN A 347 -37.20 48.06 -12.89
C GLN A 347 -36.25 49.28 -12.95
N PRO A 348 -35.48 49.50 -14.03
CA PRO A 348 -34.61 48.58 -14.78
C PRO A 348 -33.19 49.17 -15.01
N VAL A 349 -32.19 48.34 -15.32
CA VAL A 349 -30.92 48.83 -15.94
C VAL A 349 -30.53 47.91 -17.09
N GLU A 350 -30.45 48.49 -18.28
CA GLU A 350 -30.00 47.82 -19.51
C GLU A 350 -28.46 47.78 -19.52
N ALA A 351 -27.88 46.58 -19.48
CA ALA A 351 -26.44 46.36 -19.49
C ALA A 351 -26.05 45.46 -20.67
N ALA A 352 -24.98 45.84 -21.38
CA ALA A 352 -24.61 45.25 -22.66
C ALA A 352 -24.31 43.74 -22.58
N ALA A 353 -24.66 43.02 -23.65
CA ALA A 353 -24.35 41.60 -23.79
C ALA A 353 -22.82 41.37 -23.77
N PRO A 354 -22.30 40.39 -23.00
CA PRO A 354 -20.90 40.02 -23.06
C PRO A 354 -20.57 39.39 -24.42
N PRO A 355 -19.32 39.52 -24.92
CA PRO A 355 -18.91 38.88 -26.16
C PRO A 355 -19.04 37.36 -26.01
N THR A 356 -19.67 36.71 -27.00
CA THR A 356 -19.76 35.26 -27.06
C THR A 356 -18.36 34.66 -27.17
N PRO A 357 -17.96 33.75 -26.26
CA PRO A 357 -16.69 33.06 -26.41
C PRO A 357 -16.79 32.11 -27.61
N VAL A 358 -15.97 32.34 -28.62
CA VAL A 358 -15.83 31.42 -29.76
C VAL A 358 -15.06 30.19 -29.27
N THR A 359 -15.79 29.24 -28.69
CA THR A 359 -15.25 27.93 -28.29
C THR A 359 -15.48 26.92 -29.40
N ASP A 360 -14.77 27.08 -30.52
CA ASP A 360 -14.72 26.09 -31.58
C ASP A 360 -13.72 24.96 -31.22
N TYR A 361 -14.00 24.30 -30.09
CA TYR A 361 -13.36 23.04 -29.74
C TYR A 361 -14.29 21.92 -30.20
N ALA A 362 -13.99 21.34 -31.36
CA ALA A 362 -14.61 20.08 -31.76
C ALA A 362 -14.40 19.05 -30.64
N PRO A 363 -15.46 18.37 -30.16
CA PRO A 363 -15.33 17.45 -29.03
C PRO A 363 -14.42 16.29 -29.45
N VAL A 364 -13.30 16.13 -28.72
CA VAL A 364 -12.34 15.04 -28.93
C VAL A 364 -13.09 13.72 -28.86
N ARG A 365 -13.22 13.04 -30.01
CA ARG A 365 -13.86 11.72 -30.08
C ARG A 365 -12.84 10.68 -29.63
N TYR A 366 -13.26 9.80 -28.74
CA TYR A 366 -12.45 8.69 -28.25
C TYR A 366 -13.01 7.37 -28.79
N ARG A 367 -12.11 6.42 -29.02
CA ARG A 367 -12.37 5.09 -29.57
C ARG A 367 -11.61 4.05 -28.74
N HIS A 368 -12.29 3.01 -28.29
CA HIS A 368 -11.67 1.93 -27.53
C HIS A 368 -11.12 0.88 -28.49
N ARG A 369 -9.85 0.50 -28.33
CA ARG A 369 -9.16 -0.49 -29.17
C ARG A 369 -8.63 -1.62 -28.29
N VAL A 370 -8.59 -2.84 -28.82
CA VAL A 370 -7.94 -3.99 -28.18
C VAL A 370 -6.50 -4.09 -28.68
N GLN A 371 -5.52 -3.81 -27.82
CA GLN A 371 -4.11 -4.02 -28.10
C GLN A 371 -3.72 -5.48 -27.80
N LEU A 372 -2.94 -6.09 -28.70
CA LEU A 372 -2.47 -7.49 -28.61
C LEU A 372 -0.97 -7.61 -28.34
N GLY A 373 -0.19 -6.54 -28.53
CA GLY A 373 1.25 -6.56 -28.23
C GLY A 373 2.04 -5.40 -28.83
N ALA A 374 3.35 -5.44 -28.59
CA ALA A 374 4.35 -4.51 -29.11
C ALA A 374 5.48 -5.31 -29.77
N TYR A 375 5.90 -4.88 -30.96
CA TYR A 375 6.79 -5.63 -31.86
C TYR A 375 7.89 -4.74 -32.45
N PRO A 376 9.07 -5.29 -32.81
CA PRO A 376 10.19 -4.51 -33.34
C PRO A 376 10.02 -4.07 -34.80
N SER A 377 9.08 -4.65 -35.56
CA SER A 377 8.78 -4.23 -36.93
C SER A 377 7.34 -4.59 -37.31
N VAL A 378 6.81 -3.93 -38.35
CA VAL A 378 5.50 -4.28 -38.95
C VAL A 378 5.44 -5.75 -39.34
N ALA A 379 6.48 -6.28 -39.99
CA ALA A 379 6.51 -7.68 -40.43
C ALA A 379 6.40 -8.67 -39.26
N VAL A 380 7.00 -8.37 -38.11
CA VAL A 380 6.89 -9.20 -36.91
C VAL A 380 5.51 -9.03 -36.24
N ALA A 381 4.92 -7.83 -36.29
CA ALA A 381 3.55 -7.58 -35.82
C ALA A 381 2.50 -8.35 -36.64
N GLU A 382 2.59 -8.32 -37.98
CA GLU A 382 1.68 -9.06 -38.87
C GLU A 382 1.87 -10.58 -38.74
N ALA A 383 3.11 -11.07 -38.62
CA ALA A 383 3.35 -12.49 -38.31
C ALA A 383 2.78 -12.90 -36.94
N GLY A 384 2.77 -11.98 -35.97
CA GLY A 384 2.08 -12.14 -34.68
C GLY A 384 0.57 -12.22 -34.86
N TRP A 385 -0.02 -11.34 -35.66
CA TRP A 385 -1.45 -11.33 -35.99
C TRP A 385 -1.91 -12.62 -36.69
N ASP A 386 -1.17 -13.09 -37.69
CA ASP A 386 -1.49 -14.34 -38.39
C ASP A 386 -1.40 -15.56 -37.46
N LYS A 387 -0.41 -15.59 -36.55
CA LYS A 387 -0.32 -16.62 -35.51
C LYS A 387 -1.50 -16.56 -34.54
N LEU A 388 -1.97 -15.37 -34.17
CA LEU A 388 -3.13 -15.18 -33.31
C LEU A 388 -4.42 -15.60 -34.01
N LYS A 389 -4.67 -15.23 -35.27
CA LYS A 389 -5.79 -15.76 -36.07
C LYS A 389 -5.73 -17.29 -36.21
N GLY A 390 -4.55 -17.87 -36.37
CA GLY A 390 -4.39 -19.33 -36.44
C GLY A 390 -4.77 -20.07 -35.15
N ARG A 391 -4.70 -19.39 -34.00
CA ARG A 391 -5.10 -19.93 -32.68
C ARG A 391 -6.55 -19.60 -32.32
N SER A 392 -6.95 -18.36 -32.60
CA SER A 392 -8.16 -17.69 -32.14
C SER A 392 -9.04 -17.23 -33.29
N GLY A 393 -9.08 -18.05 -34.35
CA GLY A 393 -9.73 -17.70 -35.61
C GLY A 393 -11.20 -17.36 -35.45
N GLY A 394 -11.95 -18.08 -34.60
CA GLY A 394 -13.35 -17.78 -34.34
C GLY A 394 -13.62 -16.38 -33.76
N LEU A 395 -12.65 -15.82 -33.03
CA LEU A 395 -12.74 -14.48 -32.44
C LEU A 395 -12.14 -13.38 -33.34
N LEU A 396 -11.10 -13.70 -34.13
CA LEU A 396 -10.34 -12.73 -34.91
C LEU A 396 -10.68 -12.70 -36.41
N GLU A 397 -11.35 -13.72 -36.96
CA GLU A 397 -11.87 -13.75 -38.35
C GLU A 397 -12.62 -12.47 -38.78
N PRO A 398 -13.51 -11.87 -37.97
CA PRO A 398 -14.27 -10.68 -38.38
C PRO A 398 -13.43 -9.41 -38.48
N TYR A 399 -12.16 -9.44 -38.07
CA TYR A 399 -11.33 -8.25 -37.84
C TYR A 399 -10.05 -8.28 -38.68
N THR A 400 -9.42 -7.12 -38.82
CA THR A 400 -8.09 -6.97 -39.45
C THR A 400 -7.03 -6.67 -38.40
N SER A 401 -5.75 -6.84 -38.74
CA SER A 401 -4.68 -6.21 -37.98
C SER A 401 -4.79 -4.69 -38.09
N LEU A 402 -4.31 -4.00 -37.05
CA LEU A 402 -4.08 -2.57 -37.08
C LEU A 402 -2.77 -2.28 -36.35
N VAL A 403 -1.71 -2.07 -37.14
CA VAL A 403 -0.36 -1.84 -36.62
C VAL A 403 -0.07 -0.34 -36.57
N LYS A 404 0.35 0.16 -35.41
CA LYS A 404 0.75 1.56 -35.20
C LYS A 404 2.21 1.69 -34.83
N LEU A 405 2.92 2.56 -35.54
CA LEU A 405 4.25 3.03 -35.14
C LEU A 405 4.15 3.83 -33.85
N VAL A 406 5.09 3.58 -32.94
CA VAL A 406 5.32 4.30 -31.70
C VAL A 406 6.80 4.68 -31.66
N THR A 407 7.09 5.92 -31.28
CA THR A 407 8.45 6.36 -30.96
C THR A 407 8.59 6.43 -29.44
N LEU A 408 9.57 5.70 -28.90
CA LEU A 408 9.94 5.74 -27.49
C LEU A 408 10.76 7.02 -27.20
N ALA A 409 10.84 7.39 -25.93
CA ALA A 409 11.57 8.56 -25.45
C ALA A 409 13.07 8.60 -25.82
N ASP A 410 13.68 7.44 -26.05
CA ASP A 410 15.08 7.28 -26.48
C ASP A 410 15.27 7.35 -28.01
N GLY A 411 14.20 7.62 -28.76
CA GLY A 411 14.19 7.67 -30.22
C GLY A 411 14.11 6.31 -30.91
N ARG A 412 14.15 5.19 -30.18
CA ARG A 412 13.82 3.87 -30.75
C ARG A 412 12.36 3.83 -31.14
N THR A 413 12.01 2.99 -32.10
CA THR A 413 10.63 2.77 -32.52
C THR A 413 10.18 1.35 -32.27
N LEU A 414 8.90 1.19 -31.98
CA LEU A 414 8.21 -0.10 -31.92
C LEU A 414 6.86 -0.01 -32.61
N PHE A 415 6.24 -1.17 -32.84
CA PHE A 415 4.97 -1.30 -33.54
C PHE A 415 3.95 -1.97 -32.63
N ARG A 416 2.92 -1.23 -32.19
CA ARG A 416 1.80 -1.78 -31.42
C ARG A 416 0.80 -2.44 -32.37
N LEU A 417 0.42 -3.69 -32.09
CA LEU A 417 -0.62 -4.41 -32.79
C LEU A 417 -1.95 -4.25 -32.06
N PHE A 418 -2.99 -3.89 -32.79
CA PHE A 418 -4.37 -3.82 -32.32
C PHE A 418 -5.29 -4.70 -33.17
N VAL A 419 -6.43 -5.11 -32.61
CA VAL A 419 -7.59 -5.57 -33.37
C VAL A 419 -8.22 -4.37 -34.08
N GLY A 420 -8.24 -4.40 -35.40
CA GLY A 420 -8.83 -3.36 -36.25
C GLY A 420 -10.35 -3.39 -36.25
N GLY A 421 -10.98 -2.25 -36.54
CA GLY A 421 -12.44 -2.11 -36.63
C GLY A 421 -13.20 -2.05 -35.29
N ILE A 422 -12.53 -2.33 -34.16
CA ILE A 422 -13.10 -2.14 -32.83
C ILE A 422 -12.84 -0.69 -32.38
N GLU A 423 -13.93 0.00 -32.07
CA GLU A 423 -13.94 1.40 -31.60
C GLU A 423 -14.87 1.63 -30.40
N ASP A 424 -15.83 0.73 -30.18
CA ASP A 424 -16.78 0.79 -29.06
C ASP A 424 -16.18 0.18 -27.78
N LYS A 425 -16.57 0.72 -26.62
CA LYS A 425 -16.08 0.27 -25.31
C LYS A 425 -16.52 -1.16 -25.01
N SER A 426 -17.82 -1.44 -25.10
CA SER A 426 -18.41 -2.72 -24.73
C SER A 426 -17.89 -3.84 -25.64
N LEU A 427 -17.77 -3.56 -26.93
CA LEU A 427 -17.15 -4.49 -27.88
C LEU A 427 -15.67 -4.72 -27.56
N ALA A 428 -14.88 -3.68 -27.26
CA ALA A 428 -13.47 -3.86 -26.93
C ALA A 428 -13.26 -4.67 -25.63
N GLU A 429 -14.04 -4.39 -24.59
CA GLU A 429 -14.03 -5.15 -23.33
C GLU A 429 -14.42 -6.62 -23.57
N THR A 430 -15.54 -6.87 -24.25
CA THR A 430 -16.02 -8.23 -24.56
C THR A 430 -15.04 -9.02 -25.44
N THR A 431 -14.51 -8.41 -26.50
CA THR A 431 -13.54 -9.07 -27.39
C THR A 431 -12.24 -9.38 -26.64
N CYS A 432 -11.75 -8.46 -25.79
CA CYS A 432 -10.55 -8.73 -25.01
C CYS A 432 -10.80 -9.84 -23.96
N THR A 433 -11.96 -9.86 -23.29
CA THR A 433 -12.32 -10.96 -22.39
C THR A 433 -12.35 -12.31 -23.11
N ALA A 434 -12.98 -12.40 -24.28
CA ALA A 434 -13.02 -13.65 -25.06
C ALA A 434 -11.61 -14.10 -25.52
N LEU A 435 -10.74 -13.15 -25.91
CA LEU A 435 -9.35 -13.45 -26.26
C LEU A 435 -8.55 -13.95 -25.04
N GLN A 436 -8.80 -13.39 -23.86
CA GLN A 436 -8.18 -13.84 -22.60
C GLN A 436 -8.60 -15.28 -22.24
N GLU A 437 -9.85 -15.67 -22.48
CA GLU A 437 -10.32 -17.06 -22.31
C GLU A 437 -9.54 -18.06 -23.21
N GLU A 438 -9.15 -17.63 -24.41
CA GLU A 438 -8.27 -18.42 -25.31
C GLU A 438 -6.76 -18.25 -25.01
N ASN A 439 -6.42 -17.64 -23.86
CA ASN A 439 -5.06 -17.34 -23.41
C ASN A 439 -4.28 -16.46 -24.41
N VAL A 440 -4.95 -15.45 -24.99
CA VAL A 440 -4.33 -14.37 -25.76
C VAL A 440 -4.23 -13.12 -24.89
N ASP A 441 -3.01 -12.66 -24.63
CA ASP A 441 -2.76 -11.40 -23.92
C ASP A 441 -3.37 -10.22 -24.72
N CYS A 442 -4.23 -9.44 -24.05
CA CYS A 442 -4.74 -8.19 -24.61
C CYS A 442 -4.93 -7.11 -23.53
N LEU A 443 -5.09 -5.87 -23.99
CA LEU A 443 -5.37 -4.68 -23.17
C LEU A 443 -6.32 -3.75 -23.93
N VAL A 444 -7.40 -3.28 -23.28
CA VAL A 444 -8.31 -2.26 -23.85
C VAL A 444 -7.72 -0.87 -23.62
N LEU A 445 -7.58 -0.07 -24.69
CA LEU A 445 -7.03 1.28 -24.67
C LEU A 445 -8.00 2.30 -25.31
N ARG A 446 -8.23 3.43 -24.65
CA ARG A 446 -9.18 4.48 -25.07
C ARG A 446 -8.53 5.54 -25.97
N THR A 447 -8.07 5.13 -27.16
CA THR A 447 -7.39 6.04 -28.10
C THR A 447 -8.23 7.26 -28.54
N VAL A 448 -7.56 8.38 -28.85
CA VAL A 448 -8.17 9.47 -29.62
C VAL A 448 -8.50 8.98 -31.03
N ALA A 449 -9.63 9.44 -31.59
CA ALA A 449 -9.98 9.25 -32.99
C ALA A 449 -9.13 10.18 -33.87
N GLU A 450 -8.30 9.57 -34.72
CA GLU A 450 -7.64 10.23 -35.86
C GLU A 450 -8.63 10.56 -36.97
#